data_AF-A0A1T4PHV0-F1
#
_entry.id   AF-A0A1T4PHV0-F1
#
_cell.length_a   1.000
_cell.length_b   1.000
_cell.length_c   1.000
_cell.angle_alpha   90.00
_cell.angle_beta   90.00
_cell.angle_gamma   90.00
#
_symmetry.space_group_name_H-M   'P 1'
#
loop_
_entity.id
_entity.type
_entity.pdbx_description
1 polymer ?
#
loop_
_entity_poly.entity_id
_entity_poly.type
_entity_poly.pdbx_seq_one_letter_code
_entity_poly.pdbx_strand_id
1 'polypeptide(L)' 'MGFAQCFEGNEESLLFFFLLLVVIFEHGGWFEKGNEESLLFFFLILVILFTQK' A
#
# COMPACT_ATOMS: atom_id res chain seq x y z
N MET A 1 0.19 28.41 6.58
CA MET A 1 -0.29 27.40 7.53
C MET A 1 -1.41 26.65 6.84
N GLY A 2 -1.26 25.37 6.51
CA GLY A 2 -2.37 24.60 5.93
C GLY A 2 -1.93 23.51 4.97
N PHE A 3 -1.50 22.36 5.51
CA PHE A 3 -1.47 21.09 4.76
C PHE A 3 -1.70 19.86 5.69
N ALA A 4 -2.20 20.06 6.92
CA ALA A 4 -2.25 19.01 7.93
C ALA A 4 -3.61 18.91 8.65
N GLN A 5 -4.72 19.05 7.91
CA GLN A 5 -6.07 18.93 8.49
C GLN A 5 -7.00 17.97 7.73
N CYS A 6 -6.49 16.82 7.29
CA CYS A 6 -7.37 15.73 6.82
C CYS A 6 -6.79 14.37 7.20
N PHE A 7 -6.80 14.06 8.51
CA PHE A 7 -6.60 12.68 8.99
C PHE A 7 -7.86 11.81 8.77
N GLU A 8 -8.89 12.36 8.12
CA GLU A 8 -10.13 11.68 7.70
C GLU A 8 -10.01 11.05 6.29
N GLY A 9 -8.81 11.07 5.69
CA GLY A 9 -8.51 10.51 4.35
C GLY A 9 -7.40 9.44 4.32
N ASN A 10 -7.02 8.90 5.49
CA ASN A 10 -5.96 7.88 5.57
C ASN A 10 -6.36 6.55 4.90
N GLU A 11 -7.64 6.22 4.94
CA GLU A 11 -8.21 5.02 4.32
C GLU A 11 -8.20 5.09 2.78
N GLU A 12 -8.58 6.24 2.20
CA GLU A 12 -8.45 6.46 0.75
C GLU A 12 -6.99 6.44 0.28
N SER A 13 -6.09 7.02 1.09
CA SER A 13 -4.64 7.02 0.80
C SER A 13 -4.08 5.59 0.83
N LEU A 14 -4.44 4.79 1.83
CA LEU A 14 -4.01 3.39 1.96
C LEU A 14 -4.45 2.55 0.75
N LEU A 15 -5.71 2.68 0.33
CA LEU A 15 -6.24 1.97 -0.84
C LEU A 15 -5.53 2.38 -2.13
N PHE A 16 -5.22 3.67 -2.28
CA PHE A 16 -4.44 4.17 -3.42
C PHE A 16 -3.02 3.58 -3.44
N PHE A 17 -2.32 3.55 -2.30
CA PHE A 17 -1.00 2.93 -2.19
C PHE A 17 -1.03 1.42 -2.43
N PHE A 18 -2.08 0.72 -1.98
CA PHE A 18 -2.27 -0.70 -2.26
C PHE A 18 -2.39 -0.98 -3.76
N LEU A 19 -3.23 -0.23 -4.47
CA LEU A 19 -3.38 -0.37 -5.93
C LEU A 19 -2.06 -0.11 -6.67
N LEU A 20 -1.30 0.90 -6.23
CA LEU A 20 0.00 1.21 -6.80
C LEU A 20 0.99 0.06 -6.59
N LEU A 21 0.94 -0.59 -5.42
CA LEU A 21 1.77 -1.75 -5.10
C LEU A 21 1.38 -2.98 -5.95
N VAL A 22 0.09 -3.22 -6.17
CA VAL A 22 -0.42 -4.27 -7.08
C VAL A 22 0.11 -4.05 -8.50
N VAL A 23 0.02 -2.82 -9.03
CA VAL A 23 0.51 -2.49 -10.38
C VAL A 23 2.02 -2.69 -10.49
N ILE A 24 2.79 -2.29 -9.47
CA ILE A 24 4.26 -2.51 -9.45
C ILE A 24 4.60 -4.00 -9.42
N PHE A 25 3.89 -4.80 -8.62
CA PHE A 25 4.15 -6.22 -8.48
C PHE A 25 3.74 -7.01 -9.73
N GLU A 26 2.58 -6.73 -10.30
CA GLU A 26 2.07 -7.36 -11.53
C GLU A 26 2.91 -6.97 -12.75
N HIS A 27 3.31 -5.70 -12.87
CA HIS A 27 3.94 -5.18 -14.08
C HIS A 27 5.48 -5.18 -14.05
N GLY A 28 6.09 -5.30 -12.87
CA GLY A 28 7.54 -5.22 -12.66
C GLY A 28 8.32 -6.51 -12.90
N GLY A 29 7.67 -7.61 -13.30
CA GLY A 29 8.34 -8.90 -13.50
C GLY A 29 8.90 -9.53 -12.23
N TRP A 30 8.57 -8.98 -11.05
CA TRP A 30 8.98 -9.52 -9.74
C TRP A 30 8.18 -10.76 -9.34
N PHE A 31 7.09 -11.04 -10.05
CA PHE A 31 6.25 -12.22 -9.88
C PHE A 31 6.74 -13.36 -10.78
N GLU A 32 7.80 -14.04 -10.35
CA GLU A 32 7.86 -15.48 -10.63
C GLU A 32 6.66 -16.15 -9.95
N LYS A 33 6.04 -17.10 -10.65
CA LYS A 33 4.80 -17.80 -10.28
C LYS A 33 4.88 -18.35 -8.84
N GLY A 34 4.34 -17.62 -7.86
CA GLY A 34 4.35 -18.00 -6.45
C GLY A 34 4.37 -16.88 -5.40
N ASN A 35 4.52 -15.60 -5.79
CA ASN A 35 4.73 -14.50 -4.82
C ASN A 35 3.44 -13.88 -4.24
N GLU A 36 2.31 -14.58 -4.29
CA GLU A 36 1.01 -14.11 -3.80
C GLU A 36 1.08 -13.74 -2.30
N GLU A 37 1.85 -14.53 -1.55
CA GLU A 37 2.12 -14.29 -0.13
C GLU A 37 3.01 -13.06 0.12
N SER A 38 3.87 -12.70 -0.84
CA SER A 38 4.72 -11.50 -0.73
C SER A 38 3.89 -10.23 -0.80
N LEU A 39 2.90 -10.16 -1.69
CA LEU A 39 2.01 -9.00 -1.82
C LEU A 39 1.24 -8.75 -0.52
N LEU A 40 0.70 -9.81 0.09
CA LEU A 40 -0.01 -9.73 1.36
C LEU A 40 0.90 -9.29 2.51
N PHE A 41 2.15 -9.75 2.53
CA PHE A 41 3.14 -9.30 3.51
C PHE A 41 3.46 -7.81 3.38
N PHE A 42 3.68 -7.32 2.14
CA PHE A 42 3.89 -5.89 1.90
C PHE A 42 2.66 -5.04 2.22
N PHE A 43 1.44 -5.57 1.99
CA PHE A 43 0.21 -4.91 2.41
C PHE A 43 0.14 -4.75 3.93
N LEU A 44 0.52 -5.77 4.70
CA LEU A 44 0.56 -5.66 6.17
C LEU A 44 1.56 -4.60 6.64
N ILE A 45 2.73 -4.51 6.01
CA ILE A 45 3.70 -3.43 6.31
C ILE A 45 3.10 -2.05 6.02
N LEU A 46 2.39 -1.89 4.90
CA LEU A 46 1.66 -0.67 4.58
C LEU A 46 0.60 -0.34 5.63
N VAL A 47 -0.22 -1.32 6.04
CA VAL A 47 -1.23 -1.15 7.09
C VAL A 47 -0.57 -0.69 8.39
N ILE A 48 0.54 -1.30 8.80
CA ILE A 48 1.28 -0.92 10.01
C ILE A 48 1.87 0.50 9.88
N LEU A 49 2.36 0.90 8.70
CA LEU A 49 2.90 2.23 8.46
C LEU A 49 1.84 3.33 8.43
N PHE A 50 0.66 3.05 7.85
CA PHE A 50 -0.44 4.01 7.74
C PHE A 50 -1.33 4.05 9.00
N THR A 51 -1.33 2.99 9.82
CA THR A 51 -2.06 2.95 11.10
C THR A 51 -1.28 3.53 12.29
N GLN A 52 0.05 3.70 12.17
CA GLN A 52 0.92 4.27 13.22
C GLN A 52 1.09 5.80 13.12
N LYS A 53 0.18 6.47 12.39
CA LYS A 53 0.17 7.92 12.23
C LYS A 53 -1.10 8.52 12.80
#